data_AF-X1E195-F1
#
_entry.id   AF-X1E195-F1
#
_cell.length_a   1.000
_cell.length_b   1.000
_cell.length_c   1.000
_cell.angle_alpha   90.00
_cell.angle_beta   90.00
_cell.angle_gamma   90.00
#
_symmetry.space_group_name_H-M   'P 1'
#
loop_
_entity.id
_entity.type
_entity.pdbx_description
1 polymer ?
#
loop_
_entity_poly.entity_id
_entity_poly.type
_entity_poly.pdbx_seq_one_letter_code
_entity_poly.pdbx_strand_id
1 'polypeptide(L)'
;FIPVEFRTVISNFFYNLRFPIRFVNSLLQFKGIKATKELGGFLLNSTVGLAGLGEVASHWDLKPSPEDLGQTLGYWGAGNGFYIMYPILGPSSLRDSARFVDSFFLDPVSWLQYNKFGGYSWRTTLAITAYDKFNELSLQTINKANRKT
;
A
#
# COMPACT_ATOMS: atom_id res chain seq x y z
N PHE A 1 -12.86 20.93 5.68
CA PHE A 1 -11.77 20.33 6.48
C PHE A 1 -12.29 19.03 7.07
N ILE A 2 -11.64 17.90 6.79
CA ILE A 2 -12.02 16.59 7.38
C ILE A 2 -11.17 16.41 8.64
N PRO A 3 -11.77 16.07 9.81
CA PRO A 3 -11.01 15.81 11.04
C PRO A 3 -9.95 14.71 10.86
N VAL A 4 -8.85 14.80 11.59
CA VAL A 4 -7.69 13.90 11.44
C VAL A 4 -8.09 12.46 11.75
N GLU A 5 -8.95 12.27 12.74
CA GLU A 5 -9.45 10.98 13.21
C GLU A 5 -10.20 10.25 12.09
N PHE A 6 -11.08 10.97 11.39
CA PHE A 6 -11.82 10.41 10.25
C PHE A 6 -10.89 10.03 9.09
N ARG A 7 -9.86 10.85 8.81
CA ARG A 7 -8.88 10.51 7.76
C ARG A 7 -8.09 9.26 8.12
N THR A 8 -7.70 9.11 9.38
CA THR A 8 -6.98 7.93 9.87
C THR A 8 -7.84 6.67 9.78
N VAL A 9 -9.10 6.73 10.24
CA VAL A 9 -10.02 5.59 10.15
C VAL A 9 -10.23 5.12 8.70
N ILE A 10 -10.43 6.06 7.78
CA ILE A 10 -10.58 5.74 6.36
C ILE A 10 -9.27 5.18 5.79
N SER A 11 -8.13 5.76 6.14
CA SER A 11 -6.81 5.25 5.73
C SER A 11 -6.58 3.82 6.21
N ASN A 12 -6.91 3.51 7.47
CA ASN A 12 -6.78 2.19 8.06
C ASN A 12 -7.66 1.16 7.35
N PHE A 13 -8.90 1.53 7.02
CA PHE A 13 -9.82 0.67 6.28
C PHE A 13 -9.26 0.30 4.90
N PHE A 14 -8.83 1.28 4.10
CA PHE A 14 -8.25 1.01 2.79
C PHE A 14 -6.92 0.27 2.88
N TYR A 15 -6.13 0.52 3.92
CA TYR A 15 -4.90 -0.20 4.18
C TYR A 15 -5.17 -1.69 4.49
N ASN A 16 -6.20 -1.98 5.29
CA ASN A 16 -6.65 -3.33 5.61
C ASN A 16 -7.23 -4.03 4.37
N LEU A 17 -7.96 -3.31 3.52
CA LEU A 17 -8.56 -3.85 2.29
C LEU A 17 -7.51 -4.27 1.25
N ARG A 18 -6.33 -3.64 1.25
CA ARG A 18 -5.16 -4.02 0.42
C ARG A 18 -4.33 -5.18 0.98
N PHE A 19 -4.79 -5.82 2.05
CA PHE A 19 -4.18 -7.02 2.61
C PHE A 19 -3.88 -8.14 1.58
N PRO A 20 -4.78 -8.48 0.63
CA PRO A 20 -4.56 -9.59 -0.30
C PRO A 20 -3.27 -9.44 -1.12
N ILE A 21 -2.94 -8.22 -1.54
CA ILE A 21 -1.72 -7.91 -2.29
C ILE A 21 -0.48 -8.31 -1.48
N ARG A 22 -0.39 -7.84 -0.22
CA ARG A 22 0.75 -8.07 0.66
C ARG A 22 0.86 -9.55 1.05
N PHE A 23 -0.29 -10.19 1.28
CA PHE A 23 -0.37 -11.60 1.66
C PHE A 23 0.12 -12.52 0.53
N VAL A 24 -0.40 -12.33 -0.69
CA VAL A 24 -0.01 -13.13 -1.86
C VAL A 24 1.48 -12.93 -2.16
N ASN A 25 1.96 -11.69 -2.16
CA ASN A 25 3.39 -11.41 -2.36
C ASN A 25 4.27 -12.03 -1.25
N SER A 26 3.85 -11.97 0.02
CA SER A 26 4.57 -12.61 1.12
C SER A 26 4.66 -14.15 0.95
N LEU A 27 3.59 -14.78 0.45
CA LEU A 27 3.58 -16.20 0.13
C LEU A 27 4.50 -16.52 -1.04
N LEU A 28 4.45 -15.74 -2.12
CA LEU A 28 5.31 -15.92 -3.31
C LEU A 28 6.79 -15.75 -3.00
N GLN A 29 7.14 -15.01 -1.95
CA GLN A 29 8.51 -14.84 -1.46
C GLN A 29 8.92 -15.87 -0.38
N PHE A 30 8.08 -16.87 -0.10
CA PHE A 30 8.27 -17.85 0.99
C PHE A 30 8.46 -17.23 2.39
N LYS A 31 7.94 -16.01 2.61
CA LYS A 31 8.03 -15.32 3.92
C LYS A 31 6.86 -15.72 4.82
N GLY A 32 6.81 -16.99 5.24
CA GLY A 32 5.70 -17.55 6.01
C GLY A 32 5.35 -16.75 7.29
N ILE A 33 6.36 -16.30 8.04
CA ILE A 33 6.14 -15.47 9.24
C ILE A 33 5.43 -14.17 8.90
N LYS A 34 5.83 -13.50 7.81
CA LYS A 34 5.19 -12.25 7.37
C LYS A 34 3.76 -12.48 6.88
N ALA A 35 3.55 -13.54 6.11
CA ALA A 35 2.22 -13.91 5.62
C ALA A 35 1.25 -14.18 6.78
N THR A 36 1.70 -14.90 7.83
CA THR A 36 0.90 -15.14 9.03
C THR A 36 0.64 -13.87 9.83
N LYS A 37 1.65 -12.97 9.95
CA LYS A 37 1.46 -11.66 10.61
C LYS A 37 0.41 -10.81 9.88
N GLU A 38 0.47 -10.76 8.56
CA GLU A 38 -0.52 -10.06 7.73
C GLU A 38 -1.92 -10.66 7.90
N LEU A 39 -2.04 -12.01 7.87
CA LEU A 39 -3.32 -12.69 8.06
C LEU A 39 -3.91 -12.40 9.45
N GLY A 40 -3.10 -12.55 10.49
CA GLY A 40 -3.51 -12.27 11.86
C GLY A 40 -3.92 -10.80 12.03
N GLY A 41 -3.14 -9.88 11.45
CA GLY A 41 -3.46 -8.46 11.46
C GLY A 41 -4.77 -8.14 10.75
N PHE A 42 -5.00 -8.70 9.56
CA PHE A 42 -6.25 -8.54 8.82
C PHE A 42 -7.45 -9.09 9.58
N LEU A 43 -7.33 -10.28 10.17
CA LEU A 43 -8.40 -10.89 10.96
C LEU A 43 -8.74 -10.04 12.19
N LEU A 44 -7.74 -9.56 12.91
CA LEU A 44 -7.96 -8.74 14.11
C LEU A 44 -8.54 -7.37 13.78
N ASN A 45 -8.00 -6.70 12.76
CA ASN A 45 -8.55 -5.43 12.29
C ASN A 45 -9.98 -5.60 11.76
N SER A 46 -10.30 -6.71 11.10
CA SER A 46 -11.63 -6.94 10.56
C SER A 46 -12.65 -7.35 11.62
N THR A 47 -12.25 -8.12 12.63
CA THR A 47 -13.14 -8.61 13.70
C THR A 47 -13.30 -7.60 14.83
N VAL A 48 -12.19 -7.18 15.45
CA VAL A 48 -12.18 -6.27 16.60
C VAL A 48 -12.20 -4.81 16.15
N GLY A 49 -11.51 -4.50 15.05
CA GLY A 49 -11.41 -3.14 14.50
C GLY A 49 -12.59 -2.71 13.62
N LEU A 50 -13.78 -3.30 13.78
CA LEU A 50 -14.98 -2.96 13.01
C LEU A 50 -14.72 -2.96 11.48
N ALA A 51 -14.42 -4.14 10.91
CA ALA A 51 -14.14 -4.31 9.48
C ALA A 51 -12.88 -3.58 8.96
N GLY A 52 -11.93 -3.26 9.83
CA GLY A 52 -10.64 -2.64 9.47
C GLY A 52 -10.57 -1.13 9.68
N LEU A 53 -11.62 -0.53 10.27
CA LEU A 53 -11.64 0.89 10.66
C LEU A 53 -10.66 1.19 11.82
N GLY A 54 -10.53 0.24 12.74
CA GLY A 54 -9.60 0.27 13.87
C GLY A 54 -8.33 -0.54 13.60
N GLU A 55 -7.17 0.08 13.85
CA GLU A 55 -5.85 -0.55 13.72
C GLU A 55 -5.44 -1.25 15.03
N VAL A 56 -6.12 -2.36 15.33
CA VAL A 56 -5.88 -3.16 16.55
C VAL A 56 -4.59 -3.98 16.41
N ALA A 57 -4.31 -4.50 15.21
CA ALA A 57 -3.15 -5.33 14.90
C ALA A 57 -1.80 -4.68 15.28
N SER A 58 -1.70 -3.36 15.16
CA SER A 58 -0.47 -2.61 15.47
C SER A 58 -0.12 -2.59 16.96
N HIS A 59 -1.08 -2.88 17.84
CA HIS A 59 -0.84 -3.03 19.28
C HIS A 59 -0.24 -4.40 19.63
N TRP A 60 -0.34 -5.40 18.74
CA TRP A 60 0.12 -6.78 18.95
C TRP A 60 1.34 -7.17 18.10
N ASP A 61 2.11 -6.18 17.62
CA ASP A 61 3.28 -6.38 16.74
C ASP A 61 2.99 -7.15 15.43
N LEU A 62 1.73 -7.15 15.00
CA LEU A 62 1.29 -7.70 13.73
C LEU A 62 1.40 -6.63 12.65
N LYS A 63 2.57 -5.98 12.60
CA LYS A 63 2.81 -4.89 11.67
C LYS A 63 2.82 -5.42 10.24
N PRO A 64 1.95 -4.88 9.38
CA PRO A 64 1.92 -5.26 7.97
C PRO A 64 3.22 -4.82 7.27
N SER A 65 3.72 -5.68 6.39
CA SER A 65 4.92 -5.48 5.59
C SER A 65 4.49 -5.06 4.19
N PRO A 66 4.90 -3.89 3.68
CA PRO A 66 4.54 -3.42 2.35
C PRO A 66 5.27 -4.24 1.26
N GLU A 67 4.83 -5.49 1.06
CA GLU A 67 5.32 -6.42 0.05
C GLU A 67 4.52 -6.22 -1.24
N ASP A 68 5.24 -6.08 -2.36
CA ASP A 68 4.69 -5.86 -3.70
C ASP A 68 5.34 -6.83 -4.69
N LEU A 69 4.77 -6.91 -5.91
CA LEU A 69 5.31 -7.77 -6.97
C LEU A 69 6.73 -7.38 -7.39
N GLY A 70 7.13 -6.13 -7.26
CA GLY A 70 8.51 -5.71 -7.56
C GLY A 70 9.50 -6.39 -6.62
N GLN A 71 9.19 -6.41 -5.33
CA GLN A 71 9.96 -7.12 -4.31
C GLN A 71 9.92 -8.64 -4.53
N THR A 72 8.75 -9.18 -4.89
CA THR A 72 8.60 -10.61 -5.21
C THR A 72 9.49 -11.01 -6.38
N LEU A 73 9.45 -10.27 -7.49
CA LEU A 73 10.33 -10.51 -8.63
C LEU A 73 11.80 -10.38 -8.23
N GLY A 74 12.13 -9.43 -7.37
CA GLY A 74 13.48 -9.27 -6.80
C GLY A 74 13.95 -10.49 -6.02
N TYR A 75 13.06 -11.10 -5.22
CA TYR A 75 13.35 -12.34 -4.48
C TYR A 75 13.68 -13.51 -5.41
N TRP A 76 13.01 -13.59 -6.57
CA TRP A 76 13.24 -14.60 -7.59
C TRP A 76 14.41 -14.30 -8.54
N GLY A 77 15.22 -13.28 -8.25
CA GLY A 77 16.43 -12.95 -9.02
C GLY A 77 16.21 -11.99 -10.19
N ALA A 78 15.03 -11.40 -10.33
CA ALA A 78 14.84 -10.30 -11.28
C ALA A 78 15.60 -9.07 -10.79
N GLY A 79 16.61 -8.65 -11.56
CA GLY A 79 17.28 -7.37 -11.33
C GLY A 79 16.31 -6.19 -11.46
N ASN A 80 16.73 -5.02 -10.99
CA ASN A 80 15.93 -3.79 -11.10
C ASN A 80 15.56 -3.45 -12.58
N GLY A 81 16.35 -3.93 -13.54
CA GLY A 81 16.19 -3.57 -14.95
C GLY A 81 16.65 -2.13 -15.21
N PHE A 82 16.07 -1.49 -16.21
CA PHE A 82 16.37 -0.08 -16.47
C PHE A 82 15.70 0.84 -15.45
N TYR A 83 16.37 1.95 -15.19
CA TYR A 83 15.88 2.98 -14.29
C TYR A 83 14.88 3.88 -15.01
N ILE A 84 13.75 4.16 -14.36
CA ILE A 84 12.66 4.99 -14.87
C ILE A 84 12.43 6.13 -13.89
N MET A 85 12.42 7.35 -14.41
CA MET A 85 12.00 8.52 -13.65
C MET A 85 10.52 8.78 -13.95
N TYR A 86 9.64 8.36 -13.03
CA TYR A 86 8.23 8.67 -13.19
C TYR A 86 7.96 10.12 -12.82
N PRO A 87 7.17 10.86 -13.63
CA PRO A 87 6.71 12.18 -13.23
C PRO A 87 6.02 12.07 -11.86
N ILE A 88 6.42 12.92 -10.91
CA ILE A 88 5.89 13.02 -9.53
C ILE A 88 6.29 11.86 -8.59
N LEU A 89 6.18 10.60 -9.03
CA LEU A 89 6.47 9.43 -8.20
C LEU A 89 7.96 9.28 -7.85
N GLY A 90 8.83 9.83 -8.69
CA GLY A 90 10.27 9.88 -8.47
C GLY A 90 11.01 8.65 -9.01
N PRO A 91 12.22 8.38 -8.46
CA PRO A 91 13.07 7.25 -8.83
C PRO A 91 12.33 5.92 -8.77
N SER A 92 12.35 5.14 -9.86
CA SER A 92 11.84 3.77 -9.85
C SER A 92 12.58 2.91 -10.87
N SER A 93 12.39 1.60 -10.81
CA SER A 93 12.95 0.66 -11.78
C SER A 93 11.85 -0.03 -12.58
N LEU A 94 12.20 -0.65 -13.72
CA LEU A 94 11.27 -1.47 -14.49
C LEU A 94 10.60 -2.52 -13.60
N ARG A 95 11.39 -3.20 -12.77
CA ARG A 95 10.88 -4.22 -11.83
C ARG A 95 9.91 -3.62 -10.83
N ASP A 96 10.23 -2.47 -10.25
CA ASP A 96 9.33 -1.84 -9.28
C ASP A 96 8.03 -1.36 -9.93
N SER A 97 7.98 -1.21 -11.26
CA SER A 97 6.76 -0.88 -11.99
C SER A 97 5.78 -2.06 -12.03
N ALA A 98 6.23 -3.28 -11.72
CA ALA A 98 5.35 -4.43 -11.53
C ALA A 98 4.35 -4.24 -10.37
N ARG A 99 4.63 -3.31 -9.44
CA ARG A 99 3.70 -2.91 -8.36
C ARG A 99 2.37 -2.33 -8.87
N PHE A 100 2.33 -1.88 -10.12
CA PHE A 100 1.09 -1.40 -10.72
C PHE A 100 0.22 -2.57 -11.20
N VAL A 101 0.83 -3.72 -11.50
CA VAL A 101 0.15 -4.91 -12.01
C VAL A 101 -0.59 -5.61 -10.89
N ASP A 102 0.05 -5.89 -9.75
CA ASP A 102 -0.66 -6.46 -8.59
C ASP A 102 -1.68 -5.49 -8.01
N SER A 103 -1.40 -4.18 -7.97
CA SER A 103 -2.41 -3.20 -7.57
C SER A 103 -3.64 -3.24 -8.48
N PHE A 104 -3.48 -3.58 -9.75
CA PHE A 104 -4.61 -3.76 -10.66
C PHE A 104 -5.37 -5.06 -10.42
N PHE A 105 -4.67 -6.18 -10.23
CA PHE A 105 -5.30 -7.51 -10.13
C PHE A 105 -5.73 -7.90 -8.72
N LEU A 106 -5.02 -7.48 -7.67
CA LEU A 106 -5.15 -7.98 -6.31
C LEU A 106 -5.71 -6.93 -5.32
N ASP A 107 -5.92 -5.68 -5.74
CA ASP A 107 -6.59 -4.67 -4.91
C ASP A 107 -8.14 -4.79 -5.05
N PRO A 108 -8.89 -5.20 -4.01
CA PRO A 108 -10.35 -5.25 -4.10
C PRO A 108 -10.98 -3.88 -4.34
N VAL A 109 -10.28 -2.79 -3.96
CA VAL A 109 -10.71 -1.42 -4.23
C VAL A 109 -10.74 -1.14 -5.73
N SER A 110 -9.77 -1.67 -6.49
CA SER A 110 -9.70 -1.49 -7.94
C SER A 110 -10.89 -2.17 -8.64
N TRP A 111 -11.36 -3.30 -8.09
CA TRP A 111 -12.50 -4.04 -8.63
C TRP A 111 -13.86 -3.40 -8.27
N LEU A 112 -14.01 -2.85 -7.06
CA LEU A 112 -15.27 -2.21 -6.64
C LEU A 112 -15.50 -0.86 -7.35
N GLN A 113 -14.42 -0.13 -7.66
CA GLN A 113 -14.51 1.15 -8.37
C GLN A 113 -14.69 0.99 -9.89
N TYR A 114 -14.37 -0.18 -10.45
CA TYR A 114 -14.61 -0.53 -11.86
C TYR A 114 -16.09 -0.38 -12.25
N ASN A 115 -17.02 -0.78 -11.37
CA ASN A 115 -18.45 -0.86 -11.69
C ASN A 115 -19.27 0.41 -11.42
N LYS A 116 -18.74 1.42 -10.69
CA LYS A 116 -19.55 2.57 -10.22
C LYS A 116 -19.16 3.96 -10.77
N PHE A 117 -17.93 4.19 -11.22
CA PHE A 117 -17.44 5.57 -11.53
C PHE A 117 -16.70 5.73 -12.87
N GLY A 118 -16.80 4.76 -13.79
CA GLY A 118 -16.19 4.89 -15.11
C GLY A 118 -14.66 4.79 -15.07
N GLY A 119 -14.18 3.54 -14.95
CA GLY A 119 -12.89 3.08 -15.49
C GLY A 119 -11.63 3.76 -14.95
N TYR A 120 -11.01 3.14 -13.94
CA TYR A 120 -9.61 3.42 -13.62
C TYR A 120 -8.67 2.73 -14.61
N SER A 121 -8.32 3.50 -15.65
CA SER A 121 -7.12 3.33 -16.47
C SER A 121 -5.88 3.46 -15.57
N TRP A 122 -4.76 2.80 -15.91
CA TRP A 122 -3.44 2.92 -15.26
C TRP A 122 -3.07 4.36 -14.82
N ARG A 123 -3.59 5.37 -15.53
CA ARG A 123 -3.47 6.79 -15.22
C ARG A 123 -3.96 7.19 -13.82
N THR A 124 -4.99 6.56 -13.28
CA THR A 124 -5.59 6.97 -12.01
C THR A 124 -4.93 6.32 -10.81
N THR A 125 -4.46 5.08 -10.94
CA THR A 125 -3.53 4.49 -9.97
C THR A 125 -2.29 5.37 -9.86
N LEU A 126 -1.71 5.77 -11.00
CA LEU A 126 -0.60 6.72 -11.01
C LEU A 126 -0.98 8.05 -10.34
N ALA A 127 -2.17 8.61 -10.60
CA ALA A 127 -2.62 9.86 -10.00
C ALA A 127 -2.80 9.76 -8.47
N ILE A 128 -3.36 8.65 -7.96
CA ILE A 128 -3.52 8.40 -6.52
C ILE A 128 -2.15 8.25 -5.87
N THR A 129 -1.27 7.41 -6.43
CA THR A 129 0.09 7.25 -5.88
C THR A 129 0.89 8.55 -5.94
N ALA A 130 0.72 9.35 -7.00
CA ALA A 130 1.32 10.67 -7.13
C ALA A 130 0.82 11.63 -6.04
N TYR A 131 -0.48 11.64 -5.78
CA TYR A 131 -1.08 12.43 -4.71
C TYR A 131 -0.57 12.01 -3.32
N ASP A 132 -0.55 10.71 -3.04
CA ASP A 132 -0.04 10.18 -1.78
C ASP A 132 1.43 10.54 -1.57
N LYS A 133 2.24 10.46 -2.64
CA LYS A 133 3.65 10.85 -2.58
C LYS A 133 3.84 12.33 -2.32
N PHE A 134 3.04 13.19 -2.96
CA PHE A 134 3.06 14.63 -2.68
C PHE A 134 2.69 14.94 -1.22
N ASN A 135 1.67 14.27 -0.70
CA ASN A 135 1.25 14.45 0.68
C ASN A 135 2.30 13.93 1.67
N GLU A 136 2.99 12.84 1.36
CA GLU A 136 4.11 12.33 2.17
C GLU A 136 5.28 13.33 2.19
N LEU A 137 5.67 13.85 1.02
CA LEU A 137 6.77 14.80 0.88
C LEU A 137 6.47 16.14 1.57
N SER A 138 5.23 16.61 1.51
CA SER A 138 4.82 17.84 2.21
C SER A 138 4.93 17.66 3.72
N LEU A 139 4.47 16.53 4.26
CA LEU A 139 4.57 16.20 5.69
C LEU A 139 6.02 16.05 6.14
N GLN A 140 6.87 15.41 5.34
CA GLN A 140 8.30 15.30 5.64
C GLN A 140 8.98 16.67 5.67
N THR A 141 8.62 17.56 4.74
CA THR A 141 9.18 18.92 4.66
C THR A 141 8.75 19.74 5.87
N ILE A 142 7.47 19.67 6.26
CA ILE A 142 6.93 20.36 7.44
C ILE A 142 7.58 19.84 8.73
N ASN A 143 7.67 18.52 8.91
CA ASN A 143 8.29 17.93 10.09
C ASN A 143 9.79 18.24 10.18
N LYS A 144 10.48 18.31 9.04
CA LYS A 144 11.90 18.70 8.98
C LYS A 144 12.10 20.18 9.30
N ALA A 145 11.15 21.04 8.95
CA ALA A 145 11.15 22.45 9.35
C ALA A 145 10.92 22.62 10.86
N ASN A 146 9.92 21.92 11.43
CA ASN A 146 9.61 21.96 12.87
C ASN A 146 10.71 21.35 13.76
N ARG A 147 11.55 20.44 13.27
CA ARG A 147 12.70 19.90 14.04
C ARG A 147 13.90 20.86 14.10
N LYS A 148 13.90 21.94 13.32
CA LYS A 148 15.01 22.92 13.25
C LYS A 148 14.74 24.22 14.02
N THR A 149 13.55 24.37 14.59
CA THR A 149 13.13 25.43 15.52
C THR A 149 12.97 24.84 16.90
#